data_AF-A0A660ZNW2-F1
#
_entry.id   AF-A0A660ZNW2-F1
#
_cell.length_a   1.000
_cell.length_b   1.000
_cell.length_c   1.000
_cell.angle_alpha   90.00
_cell.angle_beta   90.00
_cell.angle_gamma   90.00
#
_symmetry.space_group_name_H-M   'P 1'
#
loop_
_entity.id
_entity.type
_entity.pdbx_description
1 polymer ?
#
loop_
_entity_poly.entity_id
_entity_poly.type
_entity_poly.pdbx_seq_one_letter_code
_entity_poly.pdbx_strand_id
1 'polypeptide(L)'
;MPEKEWKHMSKLVLPLDAFIRSIGINKSVPHLFFLGAGASVSSGIPSAEQCIWEWKRSIFLSRNPGLKEQFSELSLATVRERIQEWLDRQGGFPRRGGAEEYGFYIETCFPIANDRRVYFQEKVQHAQPHIGYRLLCQLALIGMVRAVWTTNFDALTARAASAVHLTPVEVGIDSQHRIVRSQRKGELLCVSMHGDYRYDHLKNTGAELQEQESQLCAELVSQLQESHVIVVGYSGRDTSIMEAFRKAYSSAGSGTLYWCGYGNIEPPEPVAILLQLARRNGYSAFYVPTEGFDDLLIRLARYCCGEERQEEINQLIADMGTSARKDRSPFQIGDYPTQTIIKSNAFELECPSEVLTFDIREWPVEHVWSFIRKTVEGCPVVAVPFRRKILALGVIDDIKDAFGDNIKGKIERTPVTETEFRYEDGAVVSLMREALINAIAQRTGVNTDGKSELWFNKELKRIREGRVEYSIYDSVLVFLRRVGTPQ
;
A
#
# COMPACT_ATOMS: atom_id res chain seq x y z
N MET A 1 10.00 16.42 24.98
CA MET A 1 10.51 15.11 25.44
C MET A 1 12.01 15.22 25.63
N PRO A 2 12.59 14.72 26.74
CA PRO A 2 14.01 14.90 27.00
C PRO A 2 14.86 13.91 26.19
N GLU A 3 15.97 14.41 25.63
CA GLU A 3 16.98 13.77 24.76
C GLU A 3 17.45 12.35 25.16
N LYS A 4 17.29 11.96 26.42
CA LYS A 4 17.62 10.61 26.93
C LYS A 4 16.63 9.53 26.47
N GLU A 5 15.34 9.85 26.32
CA GLU A 5 14.33 8.91 25.82
C GLU A 5 14.54 8.60 24.32
N TRP A 6 14.94 9.61 23.54
CA TRP A 6 15.24 9.50 22.10
C TRP A 6 16.36 8.47 21.81
N LYS A 7 17.44 8.47 22.60
CA LYS A 7 18.54 7.49 22.45
C LYS A 7 18.17 6.06 22.85
N HIS A 8 17.10 5.86 23.62
CA HIS A 8 16.60 4.51 23.96
C HIS A 8 15.58 4.00 22.93
N MET A 9 14.74 4.88 22.37
CA MET A 9 13.76 4.51 21.34
C MET A 9 14.42 4.12 20.01
N SER A 10 15.48 4.83 19.58
CA SER A 10 16.24 4.50 18.36
C SER A 10 16.89 3.10 18.37
N LYS A 11 17.07 2.47 19.54
CA LYS A 11 17.59 1.10 19.64
C LYS A 11 16.53 0.02 19.45
N LEU A 12 15.24 0.35 19.51
CA LEU A 12 14.16 -0.64 19.40
C LEU A 12 13.82 -0.95 17.94
N VAL A 13 14.08 -0.01 17.03
CA VAL A 13 13.72 -0.13 15.63
C VAL A 13 14.77 -0.94 14.87
N LEU A 14 14.33 -1.97 14.16
CA LEU A 14 15.11 -2.74 13.21
C LEU A 14 14.61 -2.42 11.79
N PRO A 15 15.47 -1.90 10.90
CA PRO A 15 15.08 -1.66 9.51
C PRO A 15 14.57 -2.92 8.82
N LEU A 16 13.58 -2.76 7.94
CA LEU A 16 12.93 -3.89 7.26
C LEU A 16 13.92 -4.78 6.51
N ASP A 17 14.88 -4.21 5.78
CA ASP A 17 15.88 -4.97 5.04
C ASP A 17 16.79 -5.79 5.98
N ALA A 18 17.17 -5.24 7.14
CA ALA A 18 17.93 -5.93 8.17
C ALA A 18 17.10 -7.06 8.81
N PHE A 19 15.80 -6.84 9.04
CA PHE A 19 14.87 -7.88 9.47
C PHE A 19 14.81 -9.03 8.46
N ILE A 20 14.62 -8.76 7.17
CA ILE A 20 14.58 -9.79 6.12
C ILE A 20 15.86 -10.62 6.12
N ARG A 21 17.04 -9.98 6.22
CA ARG A 21 18.32 -10.69 6.32
C ARG A 21 18.44 -11.52 7.59
N SER A 22 17.97 -11.00 8.73
CA SER A 22 17.96 -11.71 10.02
C SER A 22 17.13 -13.00 9.95
N ILE A 23 15.93 -12.93 9.35
CA ILE A 23 15.09 -14.11 9.14
C ILE A 23 15.74 -15.08 8.16
N GLY A 24 16.34 -14.57 7.08
CA GLY A 24 16.97 -15.41 6.07
C GLY A 24 18.31 -16.06 6.50
N ILE A 25 18.97 -15.59 7.55
CA ILE A 25 20.08 -16.34 8.17
C ILE A 25 19.52 -17.47 9.05
N ASN A 26 18.40 -17.24 9.73
CA ASN A 26 17.75 -18.18 10.64
C ASN A 26 16.64 -19.02 9.98
N LYS A 27 16.80 -19.40 8.70
CA LYS A 27 15.77 -20.16 7.95
C LYS A 27 15.40 -21.51 8.59
N SER A 28 16.34 -22.12 9.31
CA SER A 28 16.12 -23.39 10.01
C SER A 28 15.39 -23.24 11.35
N VAL A 29 15.14 -22.01 11.79
CA VAL A 29 14.46 -21.70 13.05
C VAL A 29 12.99 -21.40 12.74
N PRO A 30 12.05 -22.26 13.16
CA PRO A 30 10.64 -22.01 12.91
C PRO A 30 10.12 -20.83 13.74
N HIS A 31 9.29 -20.00 13.13
CA HIS A 31 8.67 -18.84 13.77
C HIS A 31 7.18 -19.09 14.02
N LEU A 32 6.69 -18.49 15.10
CA LEU A 32 5.28 -18.30 15.38
C LEU A 32 4.85 -16.96 14.80
N PHE A 33 3.83 -16.96 13.95
CA PHE A 33 3.22 -15.73 13.46
C PHE A 33 2.01 -15.36 14.31
N PHE A 34 1.93 -14.10 14.75
CA PHE A 34 0.74 -13.54 15.37
C PHE A 34 0.11 -12.52 14.43
N LEU A 35 -1.08 -12.82 13.91
CA LEU A 35 -1.78 -12.01 12.92
C LEU A 35 -2.93 -11.23 13.56
N GLY A 36 -3.00 -9.93 13.30
CA GLY A 36 -4.16 -9.10 13.61
C GLY A 36 -4.97 -8.72 12.37
N ALA A 37 -6.02 -7.92 12.57
CA ALA A 37 -6.99 -7.58 11.52
C ALA A 37 -6.34 -6.87 10.31
N GLY A 38 -5.20 -6.21 10.50
CA GLY A 38 -4.44 -5.59 9.42
C GLY A 38 -3.91 -6.58 8.37
N ALA A 39 -3.74 -7.87 8.72
CA ALA A 39 -3.34 -8.90 7.77
C ALA A 39 -4.45 -9.24 6.76
N SER A 40 -5.72 -9.02 7.13
CA SER A 40 -6.89 -9.41 6.34
C SER A 40 -7.43 -8.28 5.45
N VAL A 41 -6.88 -7.07 5.53
CA VAL A 41 -7.38 -5.87 4.80
C VAL A 41 -7.40 -6.09 3.29
N SER A 42 -6.31 -6.58 2.72
CA SER A 42 -6.23 -6.89 1.28
C SER A 42 -7.09 -8.09 0.88
N SER A 43 -7.51 -8.91 1.85
CA SER A 43 -8.46 -10.02 1.64
C SER A 43 -9.93 -9.58 1.70
N GLY A 44 -10.20 -8.28 1.83
CA GLY A 44 -11.54 -7.69 1.86
C GLY A 44 -12.17 -7.59 3.25
N ILE A 45 -11.44 -7.93 4.32
CA ILE A 45 -11.91 -7.79 5.70
C ILE A 45 -11.47 -6.42 6.24
N PRO A 46 -12.38 -5.57 6.75
CA PRO A 46 -11.99 -4.27 7.30
C PRO A 46 -11.12 -4.42 8.57
N SER A 47 -10.18 -3.49 8.75
CA SER A 47 -9.43 -3.37 10.00
C SER A 47 -10.33 -2.91 11.15
N ALA A 48 -9.88 -3.11 12.39
CA ALA A 48 -10.61 -2.63 13.57
C ALA A 48 -10.89 -1.13 13.53
N GLU A 49 -9.96 -0.32 13.00
CA GLU A 49 -10.17 1.12 12.83
C GLU A 49 -11.20 1.43 11.75
N GLN A 50 -11.19 0.70 10.64
CA GLN A 50 -12.21 0.84 9.58
C GLN A 50 -13.60 0.51 10.12
N CYS A 51 -13.75 -0.60 10.87
CA CYS A 51 -14.99 -0.96 11.55
C CYS A 51 -15.48 0.15 12.49
N ILE A 52 -14.61 0.70 13.34
CA ILE A 52 -14.96 1.81 14.23
C ILE A 52 -15.53 2.99 13.45
N TRP A 53 -14.90 3.38 12.34
CA TRP A 53 -15.39 4.48 11.51
C TRP A 53 -16.70 4.16 10.78
N GLU A 54 -16.90 2.92 10.34
CA GLU A 54 -18.17 2.46 9.78
C GLU A 54 -19.30 2.56 10.81
N TRP A 55 -19.07 2.10 12.05
CA TRP A 55 -20.06 2.17 13.12
C TRP A 55 -20.34 3.61 13.54
N LYS A 56 -19.31 4.45 13.71
CA LYS A 56 -19.45 5.89 13.96
C LYS A 56 -20.33 6.56 12.90
N ARG A 57 -20.09 6.24 11.63
CA ARG A 57 -20.87 6.75 10.50
C ARG A 57 -22.31 6.25 10.55
N SER A 58 -22.53 4.97 10.83
CA SER A 58 -23.88 4.38 10.93
C SER A 58 -24.70 5.05 12.04
N ILE A 59 -24.09 5.25 13.22
CA ILE A 59 -24.71 5.97 14.33
C ILE A 59 -25.01 7.42 13.94
N PHE A 60 -24.06 8.11 13.30
CA PHE A 60 -24.27 9.48 12.83
C PHE A 60 -25.42 9.58 11.82
N LEU A 61 -25.43 8.72 10.79
CA LEU A 61 -26.42 8.76 9.72
C LEU A 61 -27.83 8.36 10.19
N SER A 62 -27.94 7.41 11.13
CA SER A 62 -29.25 7.01 11.69
C SER A 62 -29.90 8.14 12.50
N ARG A 63 -29.12 9.05 13.09
CA ARG A 63 -29.62 10.24 13.79
C ARG A 63 -29.69 11.50 12.93
N ASN A 64 -29.14 11.48 11.70
CA ASN A 64 -29.17 12.61 10.77
C ASN A 64 -29.63 12.15 9.37
N PRO A 65 -30.94 11.87 9.18
CA PRO A 65 -31.47 11.41 7.90
C PRO A 65 -31.21 12.41 6.76
N GLY A 66 -30.94 11.89 5.56
CA GLY A 66 -30.70 12.71 4.36
C GLY A 66 -29.24 13.09 4.09
N LEU A 67 -28.31 12.83 5.03
CA LEU A 67 -26.88 13.16 4.85
C LEU A 67 -26.03 12.03 4.25
N LYS A 68 -26.63 10.90 3.85
CA LYS A 68 -25.91 9.68 3.45
C LYS A 68 -24.86 9.91 2.34
N GLU A 69 -25.21 10.69 1.32
CA GLU A 69 -24.33 10.96 0.17
C GLU A 69 -23.11 11.81 0.56
N GLN A 70 -23.32 12.85 1.38
CA GLN A 70 -22.28 13.79 1.82
C GLN A 70 -21.23 13.15 2.73
N PHE A 71 -21.57 12.03 3.37
CA PHE A 71 -20.69 11.30 4.29
C PHE A 71 -20.39 9.90 3.76
N SER A 72 -20.44 9.67 2.45
CA SER A 72 -20.18 8.36 1.84
C SER A 72 -18.72 7.94 1.92
N GLU A 73 -17.80 8.87 1.76
CA GLU A 73 -16.36 8.61 1.64
C GLU A 73 -15.64 8.75 2.99
N LEU A 74 -15.48 7.62 3.70
CA LEU A 74 -14.77 7.57 4.98
C LEU A 74 -13.25 7.70 4.85
N SER A 75 -12.66 7.67 3.65
CA SER A 75 -11.23 7.96 3.49
C SER A 75 -10.87 9.44 3.70
N LEU A 76 -11.85 10.36 3.56
CA LEU A 76 -11.63 11.79 3.71
C LEU A 76 -11.54 12.20 5.20
N ALA A 77 -10.43 12.86 5.56
CA ALA A 77 -10.21 13.36 6.92
C ALA A 77 -11.33 14.32 7.37
N THR A 78 -11.79 15.20 6.49
CA THR A 78 -12.87 16.16 6.77
C THR A 78 -14.20 15.48 7.09
N VAL A 79 -14.52 14.35 6.46
CA VAL A 79 -15.73 13.55 6.76
C VAL A 79 -15.61 12.94 8.15
N ARG A 80 -14.45 12.33 8.46
CA ARG A 80 -14.16 11.75 9.77
C ARG A 80 -14.23 12.79 10.90
N GLU A 81 -13.66 13.97 10.67
CA GLU A 81 -13.67 15.08 11.64
C GLU A 81 -15.09 15.54 11.95
N ARG A 82 -15.92 15.78 10.92
CA ARG A 82 -17.32 16.19 11.12
C ARG A 82 -18.14 15.15 11.89
N ILE A 83 -17.95 13.86 11.62
CA ILE A 83 -18.60 12.77 12.37
C ILE A 83 -18.12 12.80 13.83
N GLN A 84 -16.82 12.93 14.06
CA GLN A 84 -16.25 12.96 15.40
C GLN A 84 -16.74 14.17 16.21
N GLU A 85 -16.73 15.37 15.63
CA GLU A 85 -17.24 16.58 16.29
C GLU A 85 -18.70 16.44 16.70
N TRP A 86 -19.52 15.80 15.86
CA TRP A 86 -20.92 15.54 16.20
C TRP A 86 -21.02 14.57 17.38
N LEU A 87 -20.25 13.48 17.38
CA LEU A 87 -20.20 12.50 18.48
C LEU A 87 -19.77 13.15 19.79
N ASP A 88 -18.71 13.96 19.75
CA ASP A 88 -18.17 14.66 20.91
C ASP A 88 -19.20 15.63 21.52
N ARG A 89 -20.01 16.31 20.68
CA ARG A 89 -21.08 17.21 21.13
C ARG A 89 -22.28 16.51 21.77
N GLN A 90 -22.55 15.25 21.42
CA GLN A 90 -23.67 14.52 22.03
C GLN A 90 -23.39 14.14 23.50
N GLY A 91 -22.12 13.99 23.87
CA GLY A 91 -21.72 13.45 25.16
C GLY A 91 -21.96 11.93 25.27
N GLY A 92 -21.21 11.26 26.16
CA GLY A 92 -21.34 9.82 26.41
C GLY A 92 -20.62 8.91 25.42
N PHE A 93 -20.06 9.45 24.33
CA PHE A 93 -19.18 8.72 23.42
C PHE A 93 -17.72 8.74 23.89
N PRO A 94 -16.95 7.67 23.63
CA PRO A 94 -15.54 7.61 23.99
C PRO A 94 -14.71 8.60 23.20
N ARG A 95 -13.57 9.00 23.77
CA ARG A 95 -12.64 9.94 23.13
C ARG A 95 -12.02 9.29 21.90
N ARG A 96 -11.81 10.08 20.84
CA ARG A 96 -11.11 9.63 19.63
C ARG A 96 -9.78 8.99 19.99
N GLY A 97 -9.56 7.76 19.52
CA GLY A 97 -8.35 6.99 19.76
C GLY A 97 -8.36 6.20 21.08
N GLY A 98 -9.43 6.26 21.87
CA GLY A 98 -9.58 5.47 23.09
C GLY A 98 -9.54 3.96 22.83
N ALA A 99 -9.08 3.19 23.82
CA ALA A 99 -9.03 1.73 23.74
C ALA A 99 -10.45 1.12 23.77
N GLU A 100 -11.39 1.82 24.39
CA GLU A 100 -12.79 1.46 24.53
C GLU A 100 -13.63 1.64 23.26
N GLU A 101 -13.12 2.37 22.24
CA GLU A 101 -13.88 2.72 21.04
C GLU A 101 -14.46 1.48 20.35
N TYR A 102 -13.66 0.42 20.18
CA TYR A 102 -14.09 -0.76 19.44
C TYR A 102 -15.33 -1.41 20.04
N GLY A 103 -15.27 -1.78 21.34
CA GLY A 103 -16.38 -2.42 22.04
C GLY A 103 -17.59 -1.48 22.20
N PHE A 104 -17.34 -0.21 22.50
CA PHE A 104 -18.42 0.76 22.67
C PHE A 104 -19.20 0.99 21.38
N TYR A 105 -18.51 1.24 20.26
CA TYR A 105 -19.18 1.60 19.01
C TYR A 105 -19.91 0.42 18.37
N ILE A 106 -19.39 -0.81 18.49
CA ILE A 106 -20.11 -1.98 17.97
C ILE A 106 -21.39 -2.25 18.76
N GLU A 107 -21.36 -2.17 20.10
CA GLU A 107 -22.55 -2.36 20.95
C GLU A 107 -23.57 -1.23 20.75
N THR A 108 -23.09 0.01 20.57
CA THR A 108 -23.96 1.17 20.30
C THR A 108 -24.58 1.10 18.90
N CYS A 109 -23.83 0.66 17.90
CA CYS A 109 -24.31 0.54 16.53
C CYS A 109 -25.24 -0.65 16.35
N PHE A 110 -24.94 -1.77 17.00
CA PHE A 110 -25.68 -3.03 16.93
C PHE A 110 -25.95 -3.57 18.34
N PRO A 111 -26.99 -3.07 19.03
CA PRO A 111 -27.35 -3.53 20.37
C PRO A 111 -27.78 -5.00 20.42
N ILE A 112 -28.28 -5.54 19.30
CA ILE A 112 -28.73 -6.92 19.17
C ILE A 112 -27.53 -7.80 18.80
N ALA A 113 -27.27 -8.83 19.60
CA ALA A 113 -26.14 -9.74 19.40
C ALA A 113 -26.13 -10.41 18.02
N ASN A 114 -27.29 -10.86 17.56
CA ASN A 114 -27.38 -11.49 16.24
C ASN A 114 -26.97 -10.54 15.10
N ASP A 115 -27.22 -9.24 15.21
CA ASP A 115 -26.87 -8.27 14.17
C ASP A 115 -25.35 -8.09 14.06
N ARG A 116 -24.64 -8.12 15.18
CA ARG A 116 -23.16 -8.11 15.22
C ARG A 116 -22.59 -9.33 14.49
N ARG A 117 -23.20 -10.51 14.69
CA ARG A 117 -22.81 -11.73 13.96
C ARG A 117 -23.03 -11.61 12.47
N VAL A 118 -24.23 -11.17 12.06
CA VAL A 118 -24.58 -11.00 10.65
C VAL A 118 -23.63 -10.01 9.98
N TYR A 119 -23.32 -8.88 10.63
CA TYR A 119 -22.37 -7.89 10.14
C TYR A 119 -21.00 -8.50 9.79
N PHE A 120 -20.43 -9.30 10.70
CA PHE A 120 -19.13 -9.93 10.44
C PHE A 120 -19.21 -11.12 9.47
N GLN A 121 -20.28 -11.91 9.52
CA GLN A 121 -20.48 -13.03 8.61
C GLN A 121 -20.52 -12.57 7.14
N GLU A 122 -21.19 -11.44 6.86
CA GLU A 122 -21.23 -10.85 5.53
C GLU A 122 -19.82 -10.48 5.03
N LYS A 123 -18.96 -9.94 5.90
CA LYS A 123 -17.56 -9.59 5.54
C LYS A 123 -16.72 -10.83 5.27
N VAL A 124 -16.87 -11.89 6.08
CA VAL A 124 -16.10 -13.14 5.92
C VAL A 124 -16.53 -13.92 4.67
N GLN A 125 -17.83 -13.93 4.37
CA GLN A 125 -18.39 -14.71 3.25
C GLN A 125 -17.73 -14.38 1.90
N HIS A 126 -17.39 -13.12 1.68
CA HIS A 126 -16.78 -12.66 0.43
C HIS A 126 -15.25 -12.60 0.46
N ALA A 127 -14.65 -12.75 1.65
CA ALA A 127 -13.20 -12.67 1.79
C ALA A 127 -12.51 -13.89 1.18
N GLN A 128 -11.38 -13.65 0.51
CA GLN A 128 -10.51 -14.68 -0.06
C GLN A 128 -9.08 -14.45 0.39
N PRO A 129 -8.31 -15.49 0.74
CA PRO A 129 -6.94 -15.31 1.20
C PRO A 129 -6.09 -14.63 0.13
N HIS A 130 -5.63 -13.43 0.43
CA HIS A 130 -4.77 -12.66 -0.46
C HIS A 130 -3.32 -13.16 -0.44
N ILE A 131 -2.43 -12.49 -1.16
CA ILE A 131 -1.05 -12.94 -1.42
C ILE A 131 -0.25 -13.22 -0.14
N GLY A 132 -0.39 -12.40 0.91
CA GLY A 132 0.33 -12.59 2.17
C GLY A 132 0.03 -13.95 2.80
N TYR A 133 -1.23 -14.38 2.81
CA TYR A 133 -1.63 -15.69 3.35
C TYR A 133 -1.10 -16.84 2.50
N ARG A 134 -1.15 -16.71 1.16
CA ARG A 134 -0.63 -17.73 0.23
C ARG A 134 0.89 -17.91 0.43
N LEU A 135 1.62 -16.80 0.53
CA LEU A 135 3.07 -16.81 0.76
C LEU A 135 3.45 -17.26 2.17
N LEU A 136 2.64 -16.95 3.18
CA LEU A 136 2.80 -17.50 4.54
C LEU A 136 2.78 -19.03 4.52
N CYS A 137 1.89 -19.63 3.73
CA CYS A 137 1.82 -21.07 3.58
C CYS A 137 3.02 -21.64 2.82
N GLN A 138 3.58 -20.90 1.84
CA GLN A 138 4.84 -21.28 1.19
C GLN A 138 6.02 -21.32 2.18
N LEU A 139 6.08 -20.34 3.09
CA LEU A 139 7.07 -20.32 4.17
C LEU A 139 6.85 -21.47 5.17
N ALA A 140 5.59 -21.84 5.44
CA ALA A 140 5.26 -22.99 6.27
C ALA A 140 5.71 -24.32 5.63
N LEU A 141 5.54 -24.48 4.31
CA LEU A 141 5.96 -25.68 3.59
C LEU A 141 7.47 -25.93 3.64
N ILE A 142 8.29 -24.88 3.78
CA ILE A 142 9.74 -24.98 3.98
C ILE A 142 10.15 -25.03 5.46
N GLY A 143 9.19 -25.12 6.39
CA GLY A 143 9.43 -25.26 7.83
C GLY A 143 9.75 -23.98 8.58
N MET A 144 9.63 -22.81 7.94
CA MET A 144 9.90 -21.52 8.58
C MET A 144 8.75 -21.01 9.44
N VAL A 145 7.52 -21.46 9.18
CA VAL A 145 6.33 -21.09 9.96
C VAL A 145 5.80 -22.34 10.63
N ARG A 146 5.79 -22.34 11.96
CA ARG A 146 5.32 -23.47 12.78
C ARG A 146 3.85 -23.35 13.16
N ALA A 147 3.44 -22.13 13.49
CA ALA A 147 2.11 -21.85 13.99
C ALA A 147 1.71 -20.43 13.62
N VAL A 148 0.41 -20.24 13.42
CA VAL A 148 -0.21 -18.95 13.21
C VAL A 148 -1.27 -18.78 14.28
N TRP A 149 -1.05 -17.80 15.15
CA TRP A 149 -2.01 -17.34 16.14
C TRP A 149 -2.67 -16.07 15.61
N THR A 150 -3.96 -15.90 15.85
CA THR A 150 -4.66 -14.72 15.35
C THR A 150 -5.82 -14.29 16.22
N THR A 151 -6.10 -12.99 16.23
CA THR A 151 -7.35 -12.42 16.74
C THR A 151 -8.44 -12.37 15.65
N ASN A 152 -8.14 -12.78 14.42
CA ASN A 152 -9.07 -12.67 13.31
C ASN A 152 -10.03 -13.86 13.31
N PHE A 153 -11.27 -13.61 12.87
CA PHE A 153 -12.35 -14.60 12.82
C PHE A 153 -12.64 -15.10 11.38
N ASP A 154 -11.76 -14.81 10.43
CA ASP A 154 -11.99 -14.98 8.99
C ASP A 154 -11.54 -16.33 8.41
N ALA A 155 -10.85 -17.16 9.21
CA ALA A 155 -10.27 -18.45 8.84
C ALA A 155 -9.36 -18.40 7.59
N LEU A 156 -8.84 -17.23 7.20
CA LEU A 156 -8.09 -17.06 5.95
C LEU A 156 -6.80 -17.87 5.93
N THR A 157 -6.12 -18.01 7.07
CA THR A 157 -4.92 -18.85 7.21
C THR A 157 -5.22 -20.31 6.88
N ALA A 158 -6.28 -20.88 7.48
CA ALA A 158 -6.63 -22.28 7.27
C ALA A 158 -7.09 -22.57 5.83
N ARG A 159 -7.86 -21.63 5.25
CA ARG A 159 -8.27 -21.67 3.84
C ARG A 159 -7.07 -21.60 2.90
N ALA A 160 -6.10 -20.72 3.16
CA ALA A 160 -4.89 -20.60 2.37
C ALA A 160 -4.01 -21.86 2.45
N ALA A 161 -3.86 -22.43 3.64
CA ALA A 161 -3.11 -23.66 3.86
C ALA A 161 -3.71 -24.81 3.04
N SER A 162 -5.03 -24.99 3.14
CA SER A 162 -5.76 -26.02 2.40
C SER A 162 -5.56 -25.90 0.87
N ALA A 163 -5.55 -24.67 0.36
CA ALA A 163 -5.38 -24.38 -1.07
C ALA A 163 -4.00 -24.76 -1.62
N VAL A 164 -2.98 -24.89 -0.76
CA VAL A 164 -1.61 -25.31 -1.15
C VAL A 164 -1.26 -26.71 -0.64
N HIS A 165 -2.27 -27.53 -0.33
CA HIS A 165 -2.11 -28.89 0.21
C HIS A 165 -1.34 -28.97 1.54
N LEU A 166 -1.32 -27.87 2.30
CA LEU A 166 -0.84 -27.83 3.67
C LEU A 166 -2.04 -28.09 4.59
N THR A 167 -1.98 -29.12 5.43
CA THR A 167 -3.13 -29.51 6.26
C THR A 167 -3.29 -28.54 7.44
N PRO A 168 -4.34 -27.71 7.49
CA PRO A 168 -4.52 -26.83 8.64
C PRO A 168 -5.01 -27.61 9.86
N VAL A 169 -4.49 -27.24 11.02
CA VAL A 169 -4.95 -27.71 12.32
C VAL A 169 -5.60 -26.53 13.01
N GLU A 170 -6.91 -26.41 12.82
CA GLU A 170 -7.69 -25.32 13.40
C GLU A 170 -7.97 -25.61 14.87
N VAL A 171 -7.64 -24.60 15.69
CA VAL A 171 -7.87 -24.59 17.14
C VAL A 171 -8.55 -23.29 17.51
N GLY A 172 -9.69 -23.40 18.19
CA GLY A 172 -10.39 -22.31 18.84
C GLY A 172 -10.59 -22.59 20.32
N ILE A 173 -11.48 -21.80 20.92
CA ILE A 173 -11.83 -21.88 22.35
C ILE A 173 -12.35 -23.27 22.77
N ASP A 174 -12.98 -24.01 21.85
CA ASP A 174 -13.61 -25.32 22.07
C ASP A 174 -12.67 -26.52 21.79
N SER A 175 -11.49 -26.27 21.23
CA SER A 175 -10.61 -27.31 20.65
C SER A 175 -9.15 -27.18 21.10
N GLN A 176 -8.92 -26.51 22.24
CA GLN A 176 -7.62 -26.17 22.81
C GLN A 176 -6.68 -27.38 23.01
N HIS A 177 -7.24 -28.55 23.31
CA HIS A 177 -6.49 -29.80 23.45
C HIS A 177 -5.66 -30.16 22.19
N ARG A 178 -5.99 -29.59 21.03
CA ARG A 178 -5.24 -29.77 19.77
C ARG A 178 -3.95 -28.97 19.70
N ILE A 179 -3.71 -28.01 20.61
CA ILE A 179 -2.46 -27.23 20.63
C ILE A 179 -1.31 -28.11 21.11
N VAL A 180 -1.53 -28.85 22.19
CA VAL A 180 -0.54 -29.76 22.81
C VAL A 180 -0.52 -31.10 22.06
N ARG A 181 -0.19 -31.07 20.77
CA ARG A 181 -0.01 -32.27 19.94
C ARG A 181 1.32 -32.24 19.21
N SER A 182 1.85 -33.41 18.90
CA SER A 182 3.01 -33.51 18.01
C SER A 182 2.61 -33.10 16.59
N GLN A 183 3.10 -31.94 16.13
CA GLN A 183 2.88 -31.47 14.77
C GLN A 183 3.60 -32.38 13.77
N ARG A 184 2.91 -32.79 12.71
CA ARG A 184 3.51 -33.57 11.63
C ARG A 184 4.00 -32.64 10.52
N LYS A 185 5.00 -33.11 9.76
CA LYS A 185 5.45 -32.40 8.55
C LYS A 185 4.27 -32.26 7.58
N GLY A 186 4.06 -31.06 7.05
CA GLY A 186 2.93 -30.75 6.15
C GLY A 186 1.65 -30.33 6.87
N GLU A 187 1.70 -30.07 8.18
CA GLU A 187 0.62 -29.47 8.95
C GLU A 187 0.95 -28.01 9.32
N LEU A 188 -0.08 -27.16 9.42
CA LEU A 188 0.03 -25.81 9.96
C LEU A 188 -0.96 -25.62 11.11
N LEU A 189 -0.45 -25.28 12.29
CA LEU A 189 -1.29 -24.95 13.43
C LEU A 189 -1.88 -23.55 13.26
N CYS A 190 -3.20 -23.45 13.23
CA CYS A 190 -3.97 -22.22 13.08
C CYS A 190 -4.81 -22.01 14.34
N VAL A 191 -4.40 -21.09 15.21
CA VAL A 191 -5.07 -20.83 16.50
C VAL A 191 -5.80 -19.49 16.47
N SER A 192 -7.10 -19.52 16.73
CA SER A 192 -7.95 -18.32 16.82
C SER A 192 -8.23 -17.97 18.27
N MET A 193 -7.75 -16.80 18.71
CA MET A 193 -7.88 -16.30 20.08
C MET A 193 -9.29 -15.83 20.41
N HIS A 194 -9.93 -15.14 19.47
CA HIS A 194 -11.34 -14.83 19.58
C HIS A 194 -12.11 -15.99 18.95
N GLY A 195 -13.03 -16.57 19.72
CA GLY A 195 -13.82 -17.71 19.24
C GLY A 195 -14.51 -17.41 17.91
N ASP A 196 -14.85 -18.47 17.17
CA ASP A 196 -15.80 -18.40 16.06
C ASP A 196 -17.00 -17.54 16.50
N TYR A 197 -17.47 -16.61 15.67
CA TYR A 197 -18.42 -15.49 15.92
C TYR A 197 -19.71 -15.83 16.71
N ARG A 198 -19.90 -17.10 17.02
CA ARG A 198 -21.06 -17.72 17.65
C ARG A 198 -21.24 -17.43 19.13
N TYR A 199 -20.43 -16.59 19.78
CA TYR A 199 -20.59 -16.29 21.21
C TYR A 199 -20.33 -14.81 21.53
N ASP A 200 -21.42 -14.04 21.54
CA ASP A 200 -21.44 -12.58 21.65
C ASP A 200 -21.56 -12.12 23.12
N HIS A 201 -21.02 -12.94 24.02
CA HIS A 201 -21.21 -12.79 25.46
C HIS A 201 -19.91 -13.02 26.26
N LEU A 202 -18.73 -12.72 25.73
CA LEU A 202 -17.47 -12.91 26.49
C LEU A 202 -17.37 -12.06 27.77
N LYS A 203 -18.23 -11.05 27.97
CA LYS A 203 -18.33 -10.32 29.25
C LYS A 203 -19.44 -10.82 30.20
N ASN A 204 -20.33 -11.72 29.76
CA ASN A 204 -21.50 -12.17 30.53
C ASN A 204 -21.84 -13.68 30.36
N THR A 205 -20.91 -14.50 29.86
CA THR A 205 -21.05 -15.97 29.79
C THR A 205 -20.67 -16.66 31.10
N GLY A 206 -21.24 -17.85 31.35
CA GLY A 206 -20.99 -18.65 32.55
C GLY A 206 -19.51 -19.01 32.77
N ALA A 207 -19.18 -19.41 33.99
CA ALA A 207 -17.80 -19.65 34.47
C ALA A 207 -16.95 -20.55 33.54
N GLU A 208 -17.57 -21.52 32.87
CA GLU A 208 -16.90 -22.45 31.94
C GLU A 208 -16.25 -21.76 30.74
N LEU A 209 -16.91 -20.76 30.13
CA LEU A 209 -16.37 -20.07 28.95
C LEU A 209 -15.18 -19.17 29.34
N GLN A 210 -15.25 -18.54 30.52
CA GLN A 210 -14.15 -17.74 31.07
C GLN A 210 -12.94 -18.61 31.41
N GLU A 211 -13.18 -19.81 31.94
CA GLU A 211 -12.14 -20.79 32.20
C GLU A 211 -11.47 -21.26 30.91
N GLN A 212 -12.25 -21.57 29.87
CA GLN A 212 -11.72 -21.92 28.54
C GLN A 212 -10.89 -20.78 27.95
N GLU A 213 -11.37 -19.53 27.96
CA GLU A 213 -10.58 -18.39 27.48
C GLU A 213 -9.26 -18.23 28.25
N SER A 214 -9.31 -18.43 29.58
CA SER A 214 -8.13 -18.37 30.45
C SER A 214 -7.10 -19.46 30.10
N GLN A 215 -7.56 -20.68 29.78
CA GLN A 215 -6.70 -21.78 29.34
C GLN A 215 -6.04 -21.48 27.98
N LEU A 216 -6.79 -20.97 27.00
CA LEU A 216 -6.24 -20.60 25.69
C LEU A 216 -5.21 -19.46 25.81
N CYS A 217 -5.47 -18.48 26.68
CA CYS A 217 -4.51 -17.42 27.00
C CYS A 217 -3.24 -17.96 27.67
N ALA A 218 -3.37 -18.94 28.57
CA ALA A 218 -2.21 -19.58 29.20
C ALA A 218 -1.35 -20.33 28.18
N GLU A 219 -1.97 -20.99 27.21
CA GLU A 219 -1.26 -21.66 26.13
C GLU A 219 -0.56 -20.65 25.20
N LEU A 220 -1.21 -19.52 24.85
CA LEU A 220 -0.55 -18.44 24.13
C LEU A 220 0.72 -17.98 24.87
N VAL A 221 0.62 -17.76 26.19
CA VAL A 221 1.75 -17.35 27.02
C VAL A 221 2.91 -18.34 26.91
N SER A 222 2.64 -19.64 27.01
CA SER A 222 3.65 -20.69 26.87
C SER A 222 4.28 -20.68 25.47
N GLN A 223 3.48 -20.62 24.41
CA GLN A 223 4.00 -20.61 23.03
C GLN A 223 4.87 -19.37 22.74
N LEU A 224 4.52 -18.21 23.30
CA LEU A 224 5.30 -16.96 23.15
C LEU A 224 6.68 -17.05 23.84
N GLN A 225 6.78 -17.79 24.95
CA GLN A 225 8.03 -17.98 25.70
C GLN A 225 9.00 -18.95 24.98
N GLU A 226 8.45 -19.96 24.31
CA GLU A 226 9.23 -21.03 23.66
C GLU A 226 9.61 -20.74 22.20
N SER A 227 9.05 -19.68 21.60
CA SER A 227 9.14 -19.44 20.16
C SER A 227 9.82 -18.11 19.80
N HIS A 228 10.35 -18.06 18.58
CA HIS A 228 10.60 -16.79 17.90
C HIS A 228 9.30 -16.31 17.28
N VAL A 229 8.90 -15.06 17.56
CA VAL A 229 7.57 -14.53 17.27
C VAL A 229 7.66 -13.38 16.27
N ILE A 230 6.84 -13.44 15.23
CA ILE A 230 6.62 -12.34 14.27
C ILE A 230 5.17 -11.90 14.41
N VAL A 231 4.95 -10.70 14.95
CA VAL A 231 3.65 -10.05 15.06
C VAL A 231 3.46 -9.16 13.84
N VAL A 232 2.35 -9.28 13.11
CA VAL A 232 2.06 -8.45 11.92
C VAL A 232 0.55 -8.20 11.78
N GLY A 233 0.18 -7.00 11.36
CA GLY A 233 -1.23 -6.61 11.21
C GLY A 233 -1.98 -6.44 12.54
N TYR A 234 -1.30 -6.57 13.68
CA TYR A 234 -1.86 -6.37 15.01
C TYR A 234 -1.37 -5.07 15.64
N SER A 235 -2.30 -4.21 16.05
CA SER A 235 -1.98 -2.87 16.57
C SER A 235 -1.63 -2.86 18.07
N GLY A 236 -1.87 -3.96 18.80
CA GLY A 236 -1.68 -4.00 20.25
C GLY A 236 -2.75 -3.24 21.04
N ARG A 237 -3.97 -3.11 20.49
CA ARG A 237 -5.09 -2.40 21.15
C ARG A 237 -5.90 -3.29 22.09
N ASP A 238 -5.92 -4.61 21.86
CA ASP A 238 -6.67 -5.53 22.72
C ASP A 238 -5.89 -5.73 24.03
N THR A 239 -6.52 -5.32 25.14
CA THR A 239 -5.92 -5.38 26.48
C THR A 239 -5.67 -6.81 26.94
N SER A 240 -6.56 -7.78 26.66
CA SER A 240 -6.38 -9.15 27.15
C SER A 240 -5.21 -9.84 26.43
N ILE A 241 -5.12 -9.63 25.12
CA ILE A 241 -4.02 -10.14 24.31
C ILE A 241 -2.70 -9.46 24.71
N MET A 242 -2.69 -8.13 24.85
CA MET A 242 -1.47 -7.43 25.30
C MET A 242 -1.03 -7.87 26.69
N GLU A 243 -1.95 -8.21 27.58
CA GLU A 243 -1.63 -8.74 28.90
C GLU A 243 -1.02 -10.14 28.81
N ALA A 244 -1.50 -11.01 27.91
CA ALA A 244 -0.87 -12.30 27.64
C ALA A 244 0.58 -12.11 27.13
N PHE A 245 0.82 -11.18 26.21
CA PHE A 245 2.17 -10.82 25.76
C PHE A 245 3.04 -10.33 26.94
N ARG A 246 2.53 -9.42 27.78
CA ARG A 246 3.27 -8.92 28.96
C ARG A 246 3.61 -10.06 29.92
N LYS A 247 2.65 -10.94 30.21
CA LYS A 247 2.85 -12.09 31.09
C LYS A 247 3.94 -13.03 30.55
N ALA A 248 3.90 -13.34 29.25
CA ALA A 248 4.92 -14.17 28.60
C ALA A 248 6.33 -13.57 28.75
N TYR A 249 6.50 -12.30 28.40
CA TYR A 249 7.79 -11.62 28.39
C TYR A 249 8.22 -11.04 29.74
N SER A 250 7.45 -11.28 30.81
CA SER A 250 7.85 -10.99 32.20
C SER A 250 8.73 -12.07 32.81
N SER A 251 8.72 -13.29 32.24
CA SER A 251 9.63 -14.37 32.62
C SER A 251 10.91 -14.31 31.78
N ALA A 252 12.03 -14.80 32.32
CA ALA A 252 13.28 -14.85 31.55
C ALA A 252 13.18 -15.78 30.34
N GLY A 253 13.77 -15.39 29.21
CA GLY A 253 13.85 -16.23 28.02
C GLY A 253 14.84 -15.67 27.00
N SER A 254 15.03 -16.40 25.89
CA SER A 254 16.06 -16.10 24.87
C SER A 254 15.52 -16.01 23.44
N GLY A 255 14.19 -16.10 23.28
CA GLY A 255 13.52 -15.98 21.98
C GLY A 255 13.66 -14.59 21.37
N THR A 256 13.15 -14.45 20.13
CA THR A 256 13.12 -13.17 19.43
C THR A 256 11.70 -12.72 19.16
N LEU A 257 11.36 -11.49 19.52
CA LEU A 257 10.07 -10.85 19.23
C LEU A 257 10.26 -9.77 18.16
N TYR A 258 9.65 -9.95 17.00
CA TYR A 258 9.55 -8.93 15.97
C TYR A 258 8.12 -8.40 15.92
N TRP A 259 7.96 -7.09 16.15
CA TRP A 259 6.68 -6.42 16.02
C TRP A 259 6.66 -5.59 14.73
N CYS A 260 5.97 -6.09 13.71
CA CYS A 260 5.89 -5.45 12.40
C CYS A 260 4.74 -4.43 12.38
N GLY A 261 5.08 -3.15 12.37
CA GLY A 261 4.12 -2.05 12.33
C GLY A 261 3.90 -1.51 10.91
N TYR A 262 2.74 -0.93 10.65
CA TYR A 262 2.36 -0.38 9.36
C TYR A 262 2.61 1.14 9.29
N GLY A 263 3.41 1.59 8.30
CA GLY A 263 3.56 3.02 7.93
C GLY A 263 4.25 3.94 8.96
N ASN A 264 4.38 3.51 10.21
CA ASN A 264 5.03 4.26 11.28
C ASN A 264 6.49 3.82 11.43
N ILE A 265 7.38 4.80 11.60
CA ILE A 265 8.79 4.55 11.91
C ILE A 265 8.96 4.10 13.36
N GLU A 266 8.09 4.59 14.24
CA GLU A 266 8.17 4.35 15.68
C GLU A 266 7.05 3.45 16.20
N PRO A 267 7.36 2.58 17.18
CA PRO A 267 6.35 1.75 17.84
C PRO A 267 5.35 2.61 18.63
N PRO A 268 4.05 2.25 18.61
CA PRO A 268 3.09 2.78 19.57
C PRO A 268 3.55 2.52 21.01
N GLU A 269 3.19 3.41 21.95
CA GLU A 269 3.63 3.34 23.35
C GLU A 269 3.42 1.96 24.01
N PRO A 270 2.25 1.29 23.91
CA PRO A 270 2.05 -0.04 24.50
C PRO A 270 3.01 -1.09 23.96
N VAL A 271 3.36 -0.99 22.67
CA VAL A 271 4.30 -1.89 22.00
C VAL A 271 5.73 -1.56 22.43
N ALA A 272 6.09 -0.29 22.50
CA ALA A 272 7.40 0.14 22.98
C ALA A 272 7.68 -0.38 24.40
N ILE A 273 6.70 -0.26 25.31
CA ILE A 273 6.79 -0.78 26.68
C ILE A 273 6.99 -2.30 26.68
N LEU A 274 6.22 -3.03 25.86
CA LEU A 274 6.35 -4.49 25.74
C LEU A 274 7.74 -4.92 25.23
N LEU A 275 8.24 -4.26 24.18
CA LEU A 275 9.56 -4.58 23.61
C LEU A 275 10.69 -4.29 24.63
N GLN A 276 10.57 -3.23 25.41
CA GLN A 276 11.51 -2.94 26.49
C GLN A 276 11.45 -3.98 27.61
N LEU A 277 10.24 -4.40 28.01
CA LEU A 277 10.04 -5.48 28.98
C LEU A 277 10.72 -6.77 28.52
N ALA A 278 10.47 -7.19 27.28
CA ALA A 278 11.08 -8.38 26.70
C ALA A 278 12.62 -8.32 26.72
N ARG A 279 13.22 -7.19 26.33
CA ARG A 279 14.68 -6.99 26.38
C ARG A 279 15.26 -7.08 27.79
N ARG A 280 14.56 -6.52 28.78
CA ARG A 280 14.99 -6.59 30.20
C ARG A 280 15.01 -8.02 30.73
N ASN A 281 14.17 -8.89 30.18
CA ASN A 281 14.07 -10.30 30.55
C ASN A 281 14.85 -11.26 29.62
N GLY A 282 15.79 -10.74 28.83
CA GLY A 282 16.74 -11.56 28.05
C GLY A 282 16.35 -11.85 26.60
N TYR A 283 15.16 -11.45 26.16
CA TYR A 283 14.74 -11.64 24.77
C TYR A 283 15.38 -10.60 23.85
N SER A 284 15.61 -11.00 22.60
CA SER A 284 15.81 -10.02 21.53
C SER A 284 14.43 -9.49 21.10
N ALA A 285 14.20 -8.18 21.10
CA ALA A 285 12.90 -7.63 20.72
C ALA A 285 13.05 -6.40 19.84
N PHE A 286 12.32 -6.32 18.73
CA PHE A 286 12.45 -5.24 17.76
C PHE A 286 11.09 -4.79 17.23
N TYR A 287 10.98 -3.49 16.97
CA TYR A 287 9.94 -2.94 16.12
C TYR A 287 10.45 -2.89 14.68
N VAL A 288 9.67 -3.37 13.72
CA VAL A 288 10.02 -3.40 12.31
C VAL A 288 8.99 -2.57 11.54
N PRO A 289 9.35 -1.39 11.00
CA PRO A 289 8.47 -0.63 10.11
C PRO A 289 8.26 -1.39 8.81
N THR A 290 7.01 -1.62 8.41
CA THR A 290 6.64 -2.33 7.18
C THR A 290 5.54 -1.61 6.40
N GLU A 291 5.37 -2.01 5.14
CA GLU A 291 4.28 -1.57 4.26
C GLU A 291 3.06 -2.53 4.32
N GLY A 292 2.94 -3.28 5.42
CA GLY A 292 1.84 -4.20 5.66
C GLY A 292 2.19 -5.66 5.45
N PHE A 293 1.19 -6.51 5.66
CA PHE A 293 1.35 -7.97 5.68
C PHE A 293 1.78 -8.51 4.31
N ASP A 294 1.13 -8.11 3.23
CA ASP A 294 1.43 -8.63 1.90
C ASP A 294 2.86 -8.30 1.43
N ASP A 295 3.30 -7.04 1.56
CA ASP A 295 4.66 -6.63 1.18
C ASP A 295 5.73 -7.35 2.02
N LEU A 296 5.50 -7.49 3.32
CA LEU A 296 6.38 -8.22 4.22
C LEU A 296 6.56 -9.67 3.76
N LEU A 297 5.45 -10.36 3.46
CA LEU A 297 5.47 -11.77 3.08
C LEU A 297 6.04 -11.97 1.66
N ILE A 298 5.84 -11.03 0.74
CA ILE A 298 6.51 -11.01 -0.56
C ILE A 298 8.03 -10.95 -0.39
N ARG A 299 8.53 -10.04 0.45
CA ARG A 299 9.97 -9.90 0.70
C ARG A 299 10.56 -11.13 1.37
N LEU A 300 9.88 -11.66 2.39
CA LEU A 300 10.30 -12.87 3.08
C LEU A 300 10.33 -14.07 2.15
N ALA A 301 9.26 -14.31 1.37
CA ALA A 301 9.19 -15.44 0.45
C ALA A 301 10.29 -15.36 -0.61
N ARG A 302 10.48 -14.20 -1.25
CA ARG A 302 11.54 -14.01 -2.25
C ARG A 302 12.93 -14.24 -1.69
N TYR A 303 13.20 -13.76 -0.47
CA TYR A 303 14.52 -13.88 0.15
C TYR A 303 14.79 -15.27 0.75
N CYS A 304 13.75 -15.91 1.30
CA CYS A 304 13.90 -17.11 2.11
C CYS A 304 13.70 -18.41 1.34
N CYS A 305 12.78 -18.44 0.38
CA CYS A 305 12.51 -19.64 -0.40
C CYS A 305 13.65 -19.91 -1.41
N GLY A 306 14.03 -21.19 -1.53
CA GLY A 306 15.03 -21.63 -2.50
C GLY A 306 14.55 -21.53 -3.95
N GLU A 307 15.47 -21.70 -4.90
CA GLU A 307 15.23 -21.55 -6.34
C GLU A 307 14.05 -22.41 -6.84
N GLU A 308 13.88 -23.61 -6.29
CA GLU A 308 12.80 -24.55 -6.65
C GLU A 308 11.38 -23.99 -6.47
N ARG A 309 11.18 -23.03 -5.55
CA ARG A 309 9.88 -22.40 -5.28
C ARG A 309 9.76 -20.99 -5.84
N GLN A 310 10.82 -20.42 -6.42
CA GLN A 310 10.80 -19.05 -6.93
C GLN A 310 9.79 -18.89 -8.07
N GLU A 311 9.65 -19.89 -8.94
CA GLU A 311 8.67 -19.85 -10.03
C GLU A 311 7.24 -19.79 -9.49
N GLU A 312 6.90 -20.63 -8.50
CA GLU A 312 5.60 -20.62 -7.85
C GLU A 312 5.35 -19.26 -7.17
N ILE A 313 6.33 -18.71 -6.44
CA ILE A 313 6.22 -17.40 -5.81
C ILE A 313 6.01 -16.28 -6.83
N ASN A 314 6.74 -16.32 -7.95
CA ASN A 314 6.60 -15.33 -9.01
C ASN A 314 5.22 -15.42 -9.67
N GLN A 315 4.70 -16.62 -9.91
CA GLN A 315 3.35 -16.83 -10.41
C GLN A 315 2.30 -16.30 -9.44
N LEU A 316 2.42 -16.62 -8.14
CA LEU A 316 1.53 -16.11 -7.10
C LEU A 316 1.50 -14.57 -7.07
N ILE A 317 2.64 -13.92 -7.27
CA ILE A 317 2.75 -12.45 -7.32
C ILE A 317 2.19 -11.89 -8.65
N ALA A 318 2.43 -12.58 -9.78
CA ALA A 318 1.96 -12.16 -11.10
C ALA A 318 0.42 -12.21 -11.19
N ASP A 319 -0.22 -13.25 -10.66
CA ASP A 319 -1.68 -13.41 -10.59
C ASP A 319 -2.37 -12.22 -9.90
N MET A 320 -1.65 -11.54 -9.00
CA MET A 320 -2.13 -10.36 -8.27
C MET A 320 -1.93 -9.05 -9.04
N GLY A 321 -0.90 -8.98 -9.89
CA GLY A 321 -0.59 -7.81 -10.72
C GLY A 321 -1.70 -7.44 -11.70
N THR A 322 -2.59 -8.39 -12.00
CA THR A 322 -3.80 -8.19 -12.80
C THR A 322 -4.99 -7.58 -12.05
N SER A 323 -4.95 -7.47 -10.71
CA SER A 323 -6.16 -7.13 -9.92
C SER A 323 -6.00 -6.08 -8.81
N ALA A 324 -4.79 -5.61 -8.46
CA ALA A 324 -4.61 -4.68 -7.34
C ALA A 324 -4.18 -3.27 -7.79
N ARG A 325 -5.06 -2.26 -7.58
CA ARG A 325 -4.64 -0.87 -7.40
C ARG A 325 -3.69 -0.84 -6.20
N LYS A 326 -2.38 -0.68 -6.44
CA LYS A 326 -1.40 -0.47 -5.37
C LYS A 326 -1.76 0.83 -4.64
N ASP A 327 -2.17 0.71 -3.39
CA ASP A 327 -2.09 1.82 -2.45
C ASP A 327 -0.63 2.30 -2.44
N ARG A 328 -0.45 3.58 -2.73
CA ARG A 328 0.87 4.19 -2.84
C ARG A 328 1.30 4.62 -1.44
N SER A 329 2.16 3.86 -0.81
CA SER A 329 2.85 4.31 0.39
C SER A 329 3.84 5.43 0.06
N PRO A 330 4.00 6.44 0.94
CA PRO A 330 5.08 7.40 0.85
C PRO A 330 6.43 6.67 0.92
N PHE A 331 7.36 7.00 0.02
CA PHE A 331 8.73 6.48 0.14
C PHE A 331 9.39 7.08 1.40
N GLN A 332 10.14 6.26 2.14
CA GLN A 332 11.06 6.75 3.16
C GLN A 332 12.48 6.57 2.65
N ILE A 333 13.16 7.69 2.40
CA ILE A 333 14.58 7.75 2.10
C ILE A 333 15.26 8.17 3.40
N GLY A 334 16.28 7.43 3.85
CA GLY A 334 17.10 7.85 4.99
C GLY A 334 17.74 9.21 4.72
N ASP A 335 18.19 9.93 5.75
CA ASP A 335 18.89 11.22 5.59
C ASP A 335 20.23 11.02 4.86
N TYR A 336 20.17 10.97 3.53
CA TYR A 336 21.30 11.02 2.63
C TYR A 336 21.44 12.45 2.09
N PRO A 337 22.66 12.94 1.84
CA PRO A 337 22.86 14.23 1.19
C PRO A 337 22.13 14.23 -0.17
N THR A 338 21.22 15.19 -0.34
CA THR A 338 20.32 15.33 -1.50
C THR A 338 21.14 15.53 -2.77
N GLN A 339 21.31 14.49 -3.58
CA GLN A 339 22.05 14.61 -4.85
C GLN A 339 21.15 14.80 -6.07
N THR A 340 19.88 14.36 -6.06
CA THR A 340 18.74 14.76 -6.95
C THR A 340 17.50 13.90 -6.62
N ILE A 341 16.28 14.47 -6.62
CA ILE A 341 15.00 13.74 -6.45
C ILE A 341 14.37 13.48 -7.82
N ILE A 342 13.96 12.23 -8.10
CA ILE A 342 13.17 11.86 -9.28
C ILE A 342 11.82 11.32 -8.80
N LYS A 343 10.72 11.91 -9.26
CA LYS A 343 9.35 11.47 -8.92
C LYS A 343 9.02 10.17 -9.67
N SER A 344 8.35 9.21 -9.01
CA SER A 344 8.09 7.84 -9.53
C SER A 344 7.16 7.74 -10.75
N ASN A 345 6.81 8.87 -11.38
CA ASN A 345 6.02 8.94 -12.61
C ASN A 345 6.89 9.28 -13.85
N ALA A 346 8.21 9.23 -13.73
CA ALA A 346 9.12 9.33 -14.86
C ALA A 346 9.25 7.95 -15.53
N PHE A 347 9.09 7.92 -16.85
CA PHE A 347 9.39 6.77 -17.68
C PHE A 347 10.68 7.04 -18.43
N GLU A 348 11.55 6.03 -18.54
CA GLU A 348 12.72 6.12 -19.39
C GLU A 348 12.28 6.30 -20.85
N LEU A 349 12.87 7.27 -21.53
CA LEU A 349 12.58 7.58 -22.92
C LEU A 349 13.89 7.76 -23.67
N GLU A 350 14.07 6.96 -24.72
CA GLU A 350 15.12 7.16 -25.70
C GLU A 350 14.62 8.09 -26.79
N CYS A 351 15.22 9.29 -26.90
CA CYS A 351 14.88 10.25 -27.95
C CYS A 351 15.67 9.94 -29.25
N PRO A 352 15.11 10.25 -30.42
CA PRO A 352 15.85 10.18 -31.68
C PRO A 352 17.17 10.96 -31.62
N SER A 353 18.26 10.32 -32.06
CA SER A 353 19.60 10.92 -32.11
C SER A 353 19.82 11.83 -33.32
N GLU A 354 18.89 11.85 -34.28
CA GLU A 354 18.91 12.73 -35.45
C GLU A 354 17.52 13.33 -35.70
N VAL A 355 17.49 14.57 -36.18
CA VAL A 355 16.27 15.26 -36.63
C VAL A 355 16.50 15.89 -38.00
N LEU A 356 15.43 16.25 -38.69
CA LEU A 356 15.52 16.95 -39.96
C LEU A 356 15.73 18.45 -39.72
N THR A 357 16.55 19.10 -40.54
CA THR A 357 16.79 20.53 -40.50
C THR A 357 16.79 21.17 -41.88
N PHE A 358 16.25 22.38 -41.96
CA PHE A 358 16.20 23.20 -43.17
C PHE A 358 16.04 24.69 -42.82
N ASP A 359 16.31 25.56 -43.77
CA ASP A 359 16.04 27.00 -43.65
C ASP A 359 14.77 27.35 -44.45
N ILE A 360 14.15 28.49 -44.14
CA ILE A 360 13.02 29.03 -44.91
C ILE A 360 13.43 30.33 -45.63
N ARG A 361 12.77 30.63 -46.74
CA ARG A 361 13.08 31.80 -47.57
C ARG A 361 12.68 33.08 -46.86
N GLU A 362 11.51 33.07 -46.23
CA GLU A 362 10.94 34.23 -45.54
C GLU A 362 10.66 33.89 -44.07
N TRP A 363 11.48 34.46 -43.18
CA TRP A 363 11.26 34.36 -41.74
C TRP A 363 10.31 35.47 -41.26
N PRO A 364 9.32 35.14 -40.42
CA PRO A 364 8.49 36.16 -39.78
C PRO A 364 9.32 37.02 -38.82
N VAL A 365 9.04 38.33 -38.79
CA VAL A 365 9.75 39.30 -37.94
C VAL A 365 9.42 39.12 -36.46
N GLU A 366 8.17 38.75 -36.16
CA GLU A 366 7.67 38.48 -34.80
C GLU A 366 6.88 37.16 -34.76
N HIS A 367 6.66 36.61 -33.56
CA HIS A 367 5.84 35.41 -33.35
C HIS A 367 6.24 34.16 -34.16
N VAL A 368 7.55 33.96 -34.35
CA VAL A 368 8.16 32.85 -35.12
C VAL A 368 7.58 31.47 -34.73
N TRP A 369 7.43 31.21 -33.44
CA TRP A 369 6.87 29.95 -32.93
C TRP A 369 5.41 29.73 -33.36
N SER A 370 4.59 30.78 -33.30
CA SER A 370 3.18 30.70 -33.71
C SER A 370 3.04 30.50 -35.21
N PHE A 371 3.90 31.13 -36.01
CA PHE A 371 3.97 30.91 -37.45
C PHE A 371 4.26 29.44 -37.77
N ILE A 372 5.35 28.87 -37.23
CA ILE A 372 5.74 27.49 -37.50
C ILE A 372 4.64 26.51 -37.08
N ARG A 373 4.05 26.70 -35.89
CA ARG A 373 2.96 25.83 -35.41
C ARG A 373 1.73 25.85 -36.31
N LYS A 374 1.37 27.03 -36.83
CA LYS A 374 0.26 27.16 -37.77
C LYS A 374 0.58 26.52 -39.13
N THR A 375 1.84 26.56 -39.56
CA THR A 375 2.29 25.93 -40.81
C THR A 375 2.17 24.40 -40.76
N VAL A 376 2.42 23.78 -39.61
CA VAL A 376 2.35 22.32 -39.44
C VAL A 376 1.03 21.85 -38.83
N GLU A 377 0.05 22.74 -38.64
CA GLU A 377 -1.24 22.41 -38.03
C GLU A 377 -2.00 21.40 -38.90
N GLY A 378 -2.35 20.25 -38.33
CA GLY A 378 -3.04 19.17 -39.04
C GLY A 378 -2.14 18.29 -39.90
N CYS A 379 -0.83 18.56 -39.96
CA CYS A 379 0.15 17.71 -40.62
C CYS A 379 0.79 16.72 -39.63
N PRO A 380 1.24 15.53 -40.05
CA PRO A 380 1.99 14.59 -39.20
C PRO A 380 3.47 15.02 -39.01
N VAL A 381 3.67 16.32 -38.78
CA VAL A 381 4.98 16.96 -38.64
C VAL A 381 5.00 17.80 -37.37
N VAL A 382 6.08 17.71 -36.61
CA VAL A 382 6.37 18.64 -35.51
C VAL A 382 7.61 19.43 -35.90
N ALA A 383 7.56 20.75 -35.75
CA ALA A 383 8.64 21.64 -36.14
C ALA A 383 8.87 22.77 -35.14
N VAL A 384 10.13 23.14 -34.92
CA VAL A 384 10.53 24.22 -34.00
C VAL A 384 11.61 25.11 -34.62
N PRO A 385 11.65 26.42 -34.29
CA PRO A 385 12.75 27.29 -34.69
C PRO A 385 13.98 27.01 -33.82
N PHE A 386 15.14 26.84 -34.46
CA PHE A 386 16.42 26.66 -33.76
C PHE A 386 17.56 27.29 -34.57
N ARG A 387 18.27 28.24 -33.96
CA ARG A 387 19.48 28.88 -34.54
C ARG A 387 19.31 29.34 -36.01
N ARG A 388 18.19 30.04 -36.32
CA ARG A 388 17.82 30.51 -37.68
C ARG A 388 17.59 29.41 -38.72
N LYS A 389 17.33 28.19 -38.26
CA LYS A 389 16.81 27.07 -39.06
C LYS A 389 15.54 26.54 -38.39
N ILE A 390 14.87 25.62 -39.08
CA ILE A 390 13.80 24.81 -38.53
C ILE A 390 14.37 23.42 -38.23
N LEU A 391 14.03 22.86 -37.07
CA LEU A 391 14.19 21.45 -36.76
C LEU A 391 12.81 20.78 -36.85
N ALA A 392 12.75 19.59 -37.45
CA ALA A 392 11.50 18.88 -37.64
C ALA A 392 11.62 17.37 -37.42
N LEU A 393 10.53 16.78 -36.93
CA LEU A 393 10.27 15.34 -36.88
C LEU A 393 9.04 15.05 -37.75
N GLY A 394 9.19 14.14 -38.71
CA GLY A 394 8.18 13.80 -39.70
C GLY A 394 8.84 13.19 -40.94
N VAL A 395 8.03 12.82 -41.93
CA VAL A 395 8.56 12.39 -43.23
C VAL A 395 8.89 13.62 -44.09
N ILE A 396 9.89 13.49 -44.97
CA ILE A 396 10.35 14.59 -45.83
C ILE A 396 9.22 15.13 -46.71
N ASP A 397 8.35 14.27 -47.21
CA ASP A 397 7.25 14.69 -48.09
C ASP A 397 6.20 15.49 -47.31
N ASP A 398 5.84 15.09 -46.10
CA ASP A 398 4.93 15.88 -45.24
C ASP A 398 5.52 17.26 -44.90
N ILE A 399 6.84 17.36 -44.72
CA ILE A 399 7.52 18.65 -44.50
C ILE A 399 7.45 19.53 -45.75
N LYS A 400 7.66 18.95 -46.94
CA LYS A 400 7.52 19.67 -48.20
C LYS A 400 6.09 20.11 -48.44
N ASP A 401 5.10 19.30 -48.07
CA ASP A 401 3.69 19.65 -48.20
C ASP A 401 3.33 20.80 -47.24
N ALA A 402 3.85 20.80 -46.02
CA ALA A 402 3.59 21.84 -45.03
C ALA A 402 4.29 23.18 -45.36
N PHE A 403 5.57 23.14 -45.73
CA PHE A 403 6.38 24.36 -45.94
C PHE A 403 6.50 24.79 -47.41
N GLY A 404 6.23 23.89 -48.35
CA GLY A 404 6.19 24.14 -49.79
C GLY A 404 7.40 24.88 -50.34
N ASP A 405 7.11 25.87 -51.19
CA ASP A 405 8.12 26.74 -51.78
C ASP A 405 8.84 27.63 -50.76
N ASN A 406 8.40 27.71 -49.50
CA ASN A 406 9.12 28.48 -48.50
C ASN A 406 10.39 27.77 -48.03
N ILE A 407 10.61 26.50 -48.36
CA ILE A 407 11.86 25.81 -48.04
C ILE A 407 13.02 26.41 -48.86
N LYS A 408 14.12 26.70 -48.16
CA LYS A 408 15.36 27.20 -48.74
C LYS A 408 16.44 26.12 -48.67
N GLY A 409 16.84 25.62 -49.83
CA GLY A 409 17.89 24.59 -49.94
C GLY A 409 17.34 23.18 -49.74
N LYS A 410 18.19 22.30 -49.20
CA LYS A 410 17.85 20.88 -48.95
C LYS A 410 17.41 20.68 -47.50
N ILE A 411 16.56 19.67 -47.29
CA ILE A 411 16.28 19.13 -45.96
C ILE A 411 17.37 18.12 -45.63
N GLU A 412 18.10 18.35 -44.55
CA GLU A 412 19.24 17.55 -44.12
C GLU A 412 18.96 16.91 -42.77
N ARG A 413 19.70 15.85 -42.41
CA ARG A 413 19.68 15.32 -41.04
C ARG A 413 20.76 16.02 -40.23
N THR A 414 20.43 16.36 -39.00
CA THR A 414 21.40 16.87 -38.02
C THR A 414 21.33 16.04 -36.75
N PRO A 415 22.47 15.70 -36.14
CA PRO A 415 22.48 15.00 -34.87
C PRO A 415 21.90 15.88 -33.77
N VAL A 416 21.19 15.26 -32.84
CA VAL A 416 20.75 15.86 -31.58
C VAL A 416 21.70 15.39 -30.49
N THR A 417 22.35 16.34 -29.82
CA THR A 417 23.32 16.03 -28.76
C THR A 417 22.69 16.14 -27.39
N GLU A 418 23.26 15.44 -26.40
CA GLU A 418 22.77 15.53 -25.01
C GLU A 418 22.79 16.95 -24.43
N THR A 419 23.62 17.85 -24.97
CA THR A 419 23.69 19.25 -24.54
C THR A 419 22.44 20.05 -24.90
N GLU A 420 21.67 19.60 -25.89
CA GLU A 420 20.47 20.28 -26.37
C GLU A 420 19.25 20.01 -25.47
N PHE A 421 19.33 19.00 -24.59
CA PHE A 421 18.36 18.71 -23.54
C PHE A 421 18.64 19.46 -22.23
N ARG A 422 19.61 20.39 -22.21
CA ARG A 422 20.03 21.11 -21.00
C ARG A 422 18.92 22.00 -20.41
N TYR A 423 18.09 22.60 -21.26
CA TYR A 423 17.03 23.52 -20.83
C TYR A 423 15.66 22.89 -21.06
N GLU A 424 14.84 22.79 -20.00
CA GLU A 424 13.49 22.19 -20.06
C GLU A 424 12.56 22.89 -21.05
N ASP A 425 12.73 24.20 -21.22
CA ASP A 425 11.99 25.04 -22.18
C ASP A 425 12.76 25.24 -23.51
N GLY A 426 13.77 24.41 -23.77
CA GLY A 426 14.57 24.46 -24.99
C GLY A 426 13.77 24.00 -26.21
N ALA A 427 14.14 24.52 -27.39
CA ALA A 427 13.44 24.19 -28.64
C ALA A 427 13.45 22.68 -28.95
N VAL A 428 14.58 22.01 -28.73
CA VAL A 428 14.73 20.56 -28.93
C VAL A 428 13.86 19.76 -27.95
N VAL A 429 13.79 20.18 -26.68
CA VAL A 429 12.91 19.53 -25.70
C VAL A 429 11.44 19.69 -26.08
N SER A 430 11.04 20.87 -26.55
CA SER A 430 9.69 21.10 -27.08
C SER A 430 9.40 20.20 -28.28
N LEU A 431 10.32 20.11 -29.24
CA LEU A 431 10.19 19.25 -30.43
C LEU A 431 9.94 17.79 -30.04
N MET A 432 10.75 17.25 -29.13
CA MET A 432 10.64 15.86 -28.69
C MET A 432 9.36 15.61 -27.90
N ARG A 433 8.98 16.54 -27.00
CA ARG A 433 7.75 16.45 -26.21
C ARG A 433 6.50 16.51 -27.10
N GLU A 434 6.43 17.47 -28.02
CA GLU A 434 5.32 17.64 -28.95
C GLU A 434 5.16 16.39 -29.84
N ALA A 435 6.26 15.81 -30.33
CA ALA A 435 6.23 14.56 -31.08
C ALA A 435 5.73 13.37 -30.25
N LEU A 436 6.20 13.23 -29.00
CA LEU A 436 5.76 12.17 -28.09
C LEU A 436 4.25 12.26 -27.80
N ILE A 437 3.76 13.46 -27.53
CA ILE A 437 2.35 13.73 -27.23
C ILE A 437 1.47 13.38 -28.43
N ASN A 438 1.86 13.82 -29.62
CA ASN A 438 1.13 13.51 -30.85
C ASN A 438 1.10 12.00 -31.12
N ALA A 439 2.21 11.30 -30.89
CA ALA A 439 2.27 9.84 -31.03
C ALA A 439 1.36 9.12 -30.02
N ILE A 440 1.33 9.56 -28.75
CA ILE A 440 0.44 9.00 -27.74
C ILE A 440 -1.03 9.25 -28.10
N ALA A 441 -1.38 10.48 -28.47
CA ALA A 441 -2.74 10.86 -28.85
C ALA A 441 -3.24 10.03 -30.05
N GLN A 442 -2.43 9.90 -31.10
CA GLN A 442 -2.78 9.09 -32.28
C GLN A 442 -2.97 7.61 -31.94
N ARG A 443 -2.13 7.03 -31.07
CA ARG A 443 -2.19 5.60 -30.73
C ARG A 443 -3.34 5.26 -29.78
N THR A 444 -3.69 6.17 -28.88
CA THR A 444 -4.67 5.90 -27.80
C THR A 444 -6.03 6.54 -28.05
N GLY A 445 -6.13 7.49 -28.98
CA GLY A 445 -7.36 8.21 -29.31
C GLY A 445 -7.76 9.27 -28.28
N VAL A 446 -6.87 9.66 -27.37
CA VAL A 446 -7.10 10.76 -26.43
C VAL A 446 -6.91 12.12 -27.11
N ASN A 447 -7.54 13.16 -26.56
CA ASN A 447 -7.37 14.52 -27.06
C ASN A 447 -6.05 15.14 -26.57
N THR A 448 -5.57 16.16 -27.27
CA THR A 448 -4.34 16.87 -26.93
C THR A 448 -4.35 18.34 -27.34
N ASP A 449 -3.57 19.15 -26.64
CA ASP A 449 -3.24 20.53 -27.03
C ASP A 449 -2.06 20.59 -28.02
N GLY A 450 -1.48 19.43 -28.35
CA GLY A 450 -0.31 19.27 -29.21
C GLY A 450 0.99 19.80 -28.60
N LYS A 451 1.02 20.12 -27.30
CA LYS A 451 2.15 20.79 -26.63
C LYS A 451 2.62 20.08 -25.37
N SER A 452 1.72 19.86 -24.44
CA SER A 452 2.04 19.34 -23.11
C SER A 452 0.93 18.56 -22.44
N GLU A 453 -0.30 18.65 -22.92
CA GLU A 453 -1.47 18.09 -22.25
C GLU A 453 -2.17 17.03 -23.10
N LEU A 454 -2.57 15.94 -22.43
CA LEU A 454 -3.42 14.88 -22.97
C LEU A 454 -4.64 14.74 -22.07
N TRP A 455 -5.83 14.58 -22.63
CA TRP A 455 -7.04 14.34 -21.83
C TRP A 455 -7.98 13.32 -22.46
N PHE A 456 -8.67 12.58 -21.58
CA PHE A 456 -9.62 11.57 -22.01
C PHE A 456 -10.85 12.18 -22.67
N ASN A 457 -11.46 11.44 -23.60
CA ASN A 457 -12.65 11.90 -24.33
C ASN A 457 -13.93 11.85 -23.48
N LYS A 458 -13.88 11.19 -22.32
CA LYS A 458 -15.02 11.02 -21.42
C LYS A 458 -15.10 12.20 -20.47
N GLU A 459 -16.20 12.96 -20.57
CA GLU A 459 -16.54 14.00 -19.60
C GLU A 459 -16.70 13.38 -18.20
N LEU A 460 -15.92 13.86 -17.23
CA LEU A 460 -15.96 13.42 -15.85
C LEU A 460 -17.17 14.03 -15.13
N LYS A 461 -17.34 15.34 -15.28
CA LYS A 461 -18.45 16.10 -14.71
C LYS A 461 -18.63 17.44 -15.42
N ARG A 462 -19.82 18.00 -15.27
CA ARG A 462 -20.15 19.34 -15.75
C ARG A 462 -20.38 20.27 -14.56
N ILE A 463 -19.74 21.42 -14.55
CA ILE A 463 -19.89 22.42 -13.49
C ILE A 463 -20.38 23.72 -14.12
N ARG A 464 -21.33 24.37 -13.47
CA ARG A 464 -21.80 25.70 -13.86
C ARG A 464 -21.26 26.74 -12.90
N GLU A 465 -20.48 27.69 -13.42
CA GLU A 465 -20.06 28.88 -12.68
C GLU A 465 -20.63 30.13 -13.35
N GLY A 466 -21.59 30.76 -12.68
CA GLY A 466 -22.34 31.89 -13.22
C GLY A 466 -23.16 31.52 -14.47
N ARG A 467 -22.82 32.14 -15.60
CA ARG A 467 -23.47 31.91 -16.91
C ARG A 467 -22.71 30.95 -17.81
N VAL A 468 -21.54 30.47 -17.39
CA VAL A 468 -20.69 29.58 -18.18
C VAL A 468 -20.79 28.17 -17.63
N GLU A 469 -20.91 27.21 -18.55
CA GLU A 469 -20.94 25.79 -18.25
C GLU A 469 -19.60 25.18 -18.69
N TYR A 470 -18.95 24.48 -17.78
CA TYR A 470 -17.63 23.88 -17.95
C TYR A 470 -17.76 22.36 -17.95
N SER A 471 -17.23 21.72 -18.99
CA SER A 471 -17.02 20.27 -19.04
C SER A 471 -15.63 19.94 -18.52
N ILE A 472 -15.55 19.06 -17.53
CA ILE A 472 -14.29 18.68 -16.87
C ILE A 472 -13.90 17.28 -17.34
N TYR A 473 -12.63 17.13 -17.69
CA TYR A 473 -12.02 15.89 -18.17
C TYR A 473 -10.81 15.55 -17.30
N ASP A 474 -10.51 14.25 -17.16
CA ASP A 474 -9.24 13.82 -16.60
C ASP A 474 -8.12 14.08 -17.61
N SER A 475 -7.07 14.80 -17.19
CA SER A 475 -5.92 15.14 -18.03
C SER A 475 -4.59 14.78 -17.38
N VAL A 476 -3.55 14.67 -18.21
CA VAL A 476 -2.17 14.50 -17.80
C VAL A 476 -1.29 15.53 -18.49
N LEU A 477 -0.38 16.13 -17.71
CA LEU A 477 0.68 16.99 -18.21
C LEU A 477 1.96 16.17 -18.40
N VAL A 478 2.50 16.23 -19.61
CA VAL A 478 3.70 15.50 -20.01
C VAL A 478 4.89 16.47 -19.99
N PHE A 479 5.97 16.05 -19.32
CA PHE A 479 7.23 16.77 -19.29
C PHE A 479 8.35 15.84 -19.75
N LEU A 480 9.30 16.39 -20.51
CA LEU A 480 10.51 15.69 -20.89
C LEU A 480 11.68 16.34 -20.14
N ARG A 481 12.38 15.54 -19.32
CA ARG A 481 13.46 16.03 -18.45
C ARG A 481 14.66 15.11 -18.54
N ARG A 482 15.85 15.70 -18.61
CA ARG A 482 17.09 14.99 -18.37
C ARG A 482 17.25 14.78 -16.87
N VAL A 483 17.57 13.56 -16.48
CA VAL A 483 17.70 13.19 -15.09
C VAL A 483 19.07 12.58 -14.84
N GLY A 484 19.84 13.21 -13.95
CA GLY A 484 21.26 12.93 -13.77
C GLY A 484 22.14 13.72 -14.76
N THR A 485 23.02 14.56 -14.24
CA THR A 485 24.19 15.06 -14.98
C THR A 485 25.31 14.04 -14.87
N PRO A 486 25.99 13.67 -15.96
CA PRO A 486 27.40 13.32 -15.84
C PRO A 486 28.11 14.59 -15.34
N GLN A 487 28.87 14.47 -14.26
CA GLN A 487 29.87 15.48 -13.93
C GLN A 487 30.88 15.61 -15.08
#